data_AF-A0A7W8F3T1-F1
#
_entry.id   AF-A0A7W8F3T1-F1
#
_cell.length_a   1.000
_cell.length_b   1.000
_cell.length_c   1.000
_cell.angle_alpha   90.00
_cell.angle_beta   90.00
_cell.angle_gamma   90.00
#
_symmetry.space_group_name_H-M   'P 1'
#
loop_
_entity.id
_entity.type
_entity.pdbx_description
1 polymer ?
#
loop_
_entity_poly.entity_id
_entity_poly.type
_entity_poly.pdbx_seq_one_letter_code
_entity_poly.pdbx_strand_id
1 'polypeptide(L)'
;MDPHESVRWTRLLEAGEHPRGCRLPALVHDLLPERLDEWVVVERERYRQIRLHALEALCRRLTELRDHASAIEAGLSAVSADPLRETAQRVLIEAHIAEGNLSEAVRQYRAYARLLRLELRVEPTAPLTALLPDAARTHRVGAAAHRA
;
A
#
# COMPACT_ATOMS: atom_id res chain seq x y z
N MET A 1 -35.40 15.83 1.62
CA MET A 1 -34.39 15.96 2.69
C MET A 1 -33.95 17.41 2.69
N ASP A 2 -34.10 18.08 3.83
CA ASP A 2 -34.16 19.55 4.00
C ASP A 2 -32.76 20.20 4.02
N PRO A 3 -32.48 21.30 3.29
CA PRO A 3 -31.14 21.90 3.17
C PRO A 3 -30.51 22.45 4.45
N HIS A 4 -31.26 22.58 5.56
CA HIS A 4 -30.79 23.23 6.79
C HIS A 4 -30.12 22.32 7.83
N GLU A 5 -30.05 21.00 7.62
CA GLU A 5 -29.31 20.08 8.53
C GLU A 5 -27.79 20.06 8.30
N SER A 6 -27.30 20.67 7.23
CA SER A 6 -25.89 20.70 6.83
C SER A 6 -24.98 21.51 7.76
N VAL A 7 -25.53 22.44 8.56
CA VAL A 7 -24.77 23.32 9.45
C VAL A 7 -24.44 22.68 10.81
N ARG A 8 -24.99 21.49 11.11
CA ARG A 8 -24.71 20.80 12.37
C ARG A 8 -23.41 20.00 12.33
N TRP A 9 -23.01 19.50 11.16
CA TRP A 9 -21.80 18.69 10.98
C TRP A 9 -20.51 19.52 10.93
N THR A 10 -20.60 20.78 10.49
CA THR A 10 -19.46 21.70 10.42
C THR A 10 -18.91 22.09 11.81
N ARG A 11 -19.71 22.03 12.87
CA ARG A 11 -19.24 22.30 14.24
C ARG A 11 -18.56 21.14 14.95
N LEU A 12 -18.66 19.91 14.44
CA LEU A 12 -18.00 18.74 15.05
C LEU A 12 -16.60 18.48 14.50
N LEU A 13 -16.25 19.04 13.33
CA LEU A 13 -14.91 18.91 12.74
C LEU A 13 -13.91 19.96 13.25
N GLU A 14 -14.39 21.07 13.85
CA GLU A 14 -13.53 22.08 14.49
C GLU A 14 -13.11 21.71 15.93
N ALA A 15 -13.70 20.67 16.53
CA ALA A 15 -13.48 20.32 17.94
C ALA A 15 -12.22 19.49 18.20
N GLY A 16 -11.44 19.10 17.19
CA GLY A 16 -10.09 18.55 17.39
C GLY A 16 -9.97 17.28 18.24
N GLU A 17 -11.08 16.58 18.52
CA GLU A 17 -11.05 15.31 19.25
C GLU A 17 -10.87 14.15 18.26
N HIS A 18 -9.61 13.80 17.99
CA HIS A 18 -9.28 12.51 17.41
C HIS A 18 -9.47 11.41 18.46
N PRO A 19 -10.44 10.48 18.31
CA PRO A 19 -10.51 9.33 19.19
C PRO A 19 -9.28 8.47 18.96
N ARG A 20 -8.38 8.48 19.95
CA ARG A 20 -7.27 7.53 20.07
C ARG A 20 -7.88 6.12 20.14
N GLY A 21 -7.82 5.39 19.03
CA GLY A 21 -8.34 4.04 18.93
C GLY A 21 -8.84 3.68 17.54
N CYS A 22 -8.04 3.91 16.49
CA CYS A 22 -8.41 3.47 15.15
C CYS A 22 -8.22 1.94 15.08
N ARG A 23 -9.34 1.19 15.17
CA ARG A 23 -9.37 -0.28 15.08
C ARG A 23 -9.34 -0.65 13.58
N LEU A 24 -8.40 -1.52 13.19
CA LEU A 24 -8.17 -2.06 11.85
C LEU A 24 -9.43 -2.26 10.94
N PRO A 25 -10.58 -2.77 11.41
CA PRO A 25 -11.73 -3.02 10.54
C PRO A 25 -12.30 -1.81 9.79
N ALA A 26 -12.13 -0.57 10.30
CA ALA A 26 -12.62 0.62 9.59
C ALA A 26 -11.86 0.92 8.30
N LEU A 27 -10.63 0.40 8.16
CA LEU A 27 -9.85 0.50 6.94
C LEU A 27 -10.05 -0.71 6.02
N VAL A 28 -10.79 -1.74 6.42
CA VAL A 28 -10.89 -3.00 5.64
C VAL A 28 -12.13 -3.03 4.73
N HIS A 29 -13.16 -2.24 5.02
CA HIS A 29 -14.39 -2.25 4.24
C HIS A 29 -14.62 -0.93 3.48
N ASP A 30 -14.86 -1.05 2.16
CA ASP A 30 -15.36 0.03 1.31
C ASP A 30 -16.79 0.39 1.75
N LEU A 31 -16.95 1.55 2.39
CA LEU A 31 -18.21 2.03 2.95
C LEU A 31 -19.01 2.92 1.98
N LEU A 32 -19.04 2.62 0.67
CA LEU A 32 -19.79 3.48 -0.27
C LEU A 32 -20.79 2.71 -1.17
N PRO A 33 -22.11 3.03 -1.09
CA PRO A 33 -23.17 2.43 -1.90
C PRO A 33 -23.00 2.62 -3.42
N GLU A 34 -23.63 1.75 -4.22
CA GLU A 34 -23.52 1.62 -5.68
C GLU A 34 -24.14 2.76 -6.53
N ARG A 35 -24.78 3.75 -5.91
CA ARG A 35 -25.47 4.83 -6.64
C ARG A 35 -24.70 6.14 -6.53
N LEU A 36 -24.11 6.62 -7.63
CA LEU A 36 -23.11 7.68 -7.57
C LEU A 36 -23.28 8.71 -8.70
N ASP A 37 -23.49 9.96 -8.29
CA ASP A 37 -23.24 11.14 -9.10
C ASP A 37 -21.72 11.36 -9.25
N GLU A 38 -21.28 12.08 -10.30
CA GLU A 38 -19.86 12.30 -10.65
C GLU A 38 -19.00 12.90 -9.51
N TRP A 39 -19.60 13.66 -8.58
CA TRP A 39 -18.91 14.21 -7.41
C TRP A 39 -18.43 13.12 -6.43
N VAL A 40 -19.04 11.93 -6.45
CA VAL A 40 -18.66 10.82 -5.56
C VAL A 40 -17.42 10.08 -6.05
N VAL A 41 -17.10 10.14 -7.35
CA VAL A 41 -15.89 9.50 -7.91
C VAL A 41 -14.62 10.21 -7.42
N VAL A 42 -14.62 11.54 -7.44
CA VAL A 42 -13.51 12.36 -6.93
C VAL A 42 -13.30 12.12 -5.44
N GLU A 43 -14.40 12.06 -4.69
CA GLU A 43 -14.36 11.86 -3.25
C GLU A 43 -13.88 10.44 -2.87
N ARG A 44 -14.30 9.42 -3.62
CA ARG A 44 -13.79 8.04 -3.49
C ARG A 44 -12.28 7.97 -3.72
N GLU A 45 -11.78 8.61 -4.77
CA GLU A 45 -10.34 8.62 -5.04
C GLU A 45 -9.56 9.36 -3.93
N ARG A 46 -10.11 10.48 -3.43
CA ARG A 46 -9.54 11.20 -2.27
C ARG A 46 -9.42 10.30 -1.05
N TYR A 47 -10.49 9.58 -0.69
CA TYR A 47 -10.47 8.62 0.41
C TYR A 47 -9.50 7.47 0.16
N ARG A 48 -9.43 6.94 -1.07
CA ARG A 48 -8.48 5.88 -1.44
C ARG A 48 -7.03 6.31 -1.20
N GLN A 49 -6.66 7.53 -1.60
CA GLN A 49 -5.32 8.07 -1.39
C GLN A 49 -4.99 8.25 0.09
N ILE A 50 -5.90 8.81 0.88
CA ILE A 50 -5.71 8.96 2.34
C ILE A 50 -5.49 7.59 2.99
N ARG A 51 -6.33 6.61 2.64
CA ARG A 51 -6.24 5.24 3.14
C ARG A 51 -4.90 4.60 2.78
N LEU A 52 -4.44 4.73 1.54
CA LEU A 52 -3.13 4.21 1.11
C LEU A 52 -1.99 4.81 1.94
N HIS A 53 -1.97 6.13 2.11
CA HIS A 53 -0.96 6.80 2.93
C HIS A 53 -0.99 6.33 4.39
N ALA A 54 -2.18 6.13 4.96
CA ALA A 54 -2.34 5.65 6.32
C ALA A 54 -1.82 4.21 6.49
N LEU A 55 -2.14 3.31 5.55
CA LEU A 55 -1.66 1.92 5.58
C LEU A 55 -0.13 1.84 5.45
N GLU A 56 0.46 2.66 4.59
CA GLU A 56 1.93 2.73 4.47
C GLU A 56 2.61 3.24 5.74
N ALA A 57 2.04 4.27 6.37
CA ALA A 57 2.55 4.80 7.63
C ALA A 57 2.41 3.77 8.76
N LEU A 58 1.28 3.05 8.81
CA LEU A 58 1.03 1.99 9.78
C LEU A 58 2.01 0.82 9.60
N CYS A 59 2.24 0.37 8.37
CA CYS A 59 3.22 -0.67 8.04
C CYS A 59 4.61 -0.31 8.56
N ARG A 60 5.09 0.91 8.27
CA ARG A 60 6.38 1.40 8.77
C ARG A 60 6.43 1.43 10.30
N ARG A 61 5.38 1.97 10.93
CA ARG A 61 5.33 2.09 12.39
C ARG A 61 5.35 0.73 13.10
N LEU A 62 4.60 -0.24 12.60
CA LEU A 62 4.57 -1.59 13.17
C LEU A 62 5.89 -2.32 12.95
N THR A 63 6.54 -2.09 11.80
CA THR A 63 7.89 -2.59 11.53
C THR A 63 8.91 -2.07 12.55
N GLU A 64 8.88 -0.77 12.86
CA GLU A 64 9.71 -0.16 13.91
C GLU A 64 9.46 -0.78 15.30
N LEU A 65 8.19 -1.10 15.59
CA LEU A 65 7.76 -1.70 16.85
C LEU A 65 8.03 -3.21 16.94
N ARG A 66 8.62 -3.83 15.90
CA ARG A 66 8.85 -5.29 15.77
C ARG A 66 7.57 -6.13 15.74
N ASP A 67 6.41 -5.51 15.54
CA ASP A 67 5.17 -6.22 15.25
C ASP A 67 5.09 -6.54 13.75
N HIS A 68 5.92 -7.49 13.33
CA HIS A 68 6.12 -7.80 11.92
C HIS A 68 4.87 -8.39 11.25
N ALA A 69 4.08 -9.19 11.97
CA ALA A 69 2.85 -9.78 11.45
C ALA A 69 1.85 -8.69 11.06
N SER A 70 1.53 -7.78 11.99
CA SER A 70 0.61 -6.68 11.72
C SER A 70 1.16 -5.70 10.67
N ALA A 71 2.48 -5.49 10.63
CA ALA A 71 3.12 -4.66 9.60
C ALA A 71 2.89 -5.23 8.20
N ILE A 72 3.12 -6.53 8.02
CA ILE A 72 2.92 -7.23 6.75
C ILE A 72 1.46 -7.18 6.31
N GLU A 73 0.50 -7.36 7.23
CA GLU A 73 -0.93 -7.22 6.92
C GLU A 73 -1.29 -5.81 6.41
N ALA A 74 -0.74 -4.77 7.05
CA ALA A 74 -0.94 -3.39 6.61
C ALA A 74 -0.30 -3.14 5.21
N GLY A 75 0.90 -3.66 4.97
CA GLY A 75 1.59 -3.58 3.68
C GLY A 75 0.85 -4.30 2.56
N LEU A 76 0.37 -5.53 2.81
CA LEU A 76 -0.45 -6.30 1.86
C LEU A 76 -1.76 -5.58 1.54
N SER A 77 -2.38 -4.94 2.54
CA SER A 77 -3.59 -4.14 2.35
C SER A 77 -3.34 -2.91 1.48
N ALA A 78 -2.18 -2.26 1.61
CA ALA A 78 -1.79 -1.14 0.76
C ALA A 78 -1.53 -1.60 -0.68
N VAL A 79 -0.77 -2.69 -0.87
CA VAL A 79 -0.49 -3.28 -2.19
C VAL A 79 -1.76 -3.74 -2.89
N SER A 80 -2.71 -4.33 -2.16
CA SER A 80 -3.98 -4.77 -2.74
C SER A 80 -4.84 -3.59 -3.22
N ALA A 81 -4.73 -2.43 -2.55
CA ALA A 81 -5.46 -1.22 -2.92
C ALA A 81 -4.82 -0.44 -4.07
N ASP A 82 -3.51 -0.59 -4.27
CA ASP A 82 -2.79 -0.06 -5.44
C ASP A 82 -1.54 -0.89 -5.76
N PRO A 83 -1.65 -1.90 -6.65
CA PRO A 83 -0.54 -2.79 -6.95
C PRO A 83 0.66 -2.11 -7.64
N LEU A 84 0.42 -1.00 -8.34
CA LEU A 84 1.46 -0.26 -9.08
C LEU A 84 2.17 0.79 -8.22
N ARG A 85 1.71 1.02 -6.99
CA ARG A 85 2.27 2.04 -6.10
C ARG A 85 3.55 1.58 -5.44
N GLU A 86 4.68 2.16 -5.86
CA GLU A 86 6.00 1.75 -5.38
C GLU A 86 6.20 1.91 -3.86
N THR A 87 5.62 2.95 -3.27
CA THR A 87 5.74 3.19 -1.82
C THR A 87 5.07 2.08 -1.01
N ALA A 88 3.96 1.51 -1.48
CA ALA A 88 3.30 0.37 -0.84
C ALA A 88 4.14 -0.91 -0.95
N GLN A 89 4.73 -1.13 -2.13
CA GLN A 89 5.66 -2.24 -2.37
C GLN A 89 6.89 -2.14 -1.47
N ARG A 90 7.45 -0.94 -1.34
CA ARG A 90 8.62 -0.67 -0.51
C ARG A 90 8.39 -1.02 0.95
N VAL A 91 7.32 -0.50 1.57
CA VAL A 91 7.08 -0.73 3.00
C VAL A 91 6.83 -2.20 3.32
N LEU A 92 6.21 -2.95 2.41
CA LEU A 92 6.02 -4.40 2.55
C LEU A 92 7.35 -5.17 2.43
N ILE A 93 8.19 -4.80 1.46
CA ILE A 93 9.53 -5.39 1.29
C ILE A 93 10.40 -5.11 2.52
N GLU A 94 10.40 -3.88 3.03
CA GLU A 94 11.11 -3.49 4.25
C GLU A 94 10.60 -4.28 5.47
N ALA A 95 9.28 -4.48 5.60
CA ALA A 95 8.70 -5.28 6.68
C ALA A 95 9.18 -6.74 6.65
N HIS A 96 9.20 -7.38 5.47
CA HIS A 96 9.72 -8.74 5.32
C HIS A 96 11.22 -8.83 5.61
N ILE A 97 12.01 -7.84 5.19
CA ILE A 97 13.44 -7.78 5.53
C ILE A 97 13.62 -7.66 7.06
N ALA A 98 12.84 -6.80 7.71
CA ALA A 98 12.92 -6.57 9.15
C ALA A 98 12.50 -7.80 9.98
N GLU A 99 11.55 -8.59 9.49
CA GLU A 99 11.16 -9.90 10.03
C GLU A 99 12.27 -10.96 9.87
N GLY A 100 13.22 -10.74 8.94
CA GLY A 100 14.23 -11.71 8.54
C GLY A 100 13.79 -12.64 7.41
N ASN A 101 12.63 -12.39 6.80
CA ASN A 101 12.05 -13.18 5.72
C ASN A 101 12.51 -12.66 4.35
N LEU A 102 13.81 -12.80 4.07
CA LEU A 102 14.41 -12.30 2.83
C LEU A 102 13.83 -12.95 1.57
N SER A 103 13.43 -14.22 1.63
CA SER A 103 12.84 -14.93 0.48
C SER A 103 11.53 -14.30 0.04
N GLU A 104 10.71 -13.85 0.99
CA GLU A 104 9.46 -13.14 0.75
C GLU A 104 9.72 -11.75 0.14
N ALA A 105 10.64 -10.98 0.72
CA ALA A 105 11.04 -9.68 0.20
C ALA A 105 11.48 -9.75 -1.28
N VAL A 106 12.31 -10.75 -1.61
CA VAL A 106 12.76 -10.99 -3.00
C VAL A 106 11.60 -11.41 -3.90
N ARG A 107 10.68 -12.26 -3.41
CA ARG A 107 9.51 -12.69 -4.18
C ARG A 107 8.61 -11.51 -4.51
N GLN A 108 8.32 -10.66 -3.53
CA GLN A 108 7.48 -9.47 -3.69
C GLN A 108 8.08 -8.50 -4.71
N TYR A 109 9.36 -8.17 -4.58
CA TYR A 109 10.07 -7.33 -5.55
C TYR A 109 10.00 -7.90 -6.96
N ARG A 110 10.25 -9.20 -7.15
CA ARG A 110 10.20 -9.83 -8.48
C ARG A 110 8.79 -9.80 -9.07
N ALA A 111 7.77 -9.99 -8.25
CA ALA A 111 6.37 -9.87 -8.68
C ALA A 111 6.08 -8.43 -9.15
N TYR A 112 6.46 -7.44 -8.36
CA TYR A 112 6.29 -6.03 -8.71
C TYR A 112 7.07 -5.63 -9.97
N ALA A 113 8.34 -6.03 -10.09
CA ALA A 113 9.17 -5.75 -11.26
C ALA A 113 8.60 -6.37 -12.55
N ARG A 114 7.96 -7.55 -12.46
CA ARG A 114 7.23 -8.13 -13.60
C ARG A 114 5.97 -7.31 -13.93
N LEU A 115 5.21 -6.92 -12.91
CA LEU A 115 4.00 -6.11 -13.10
C LEU A 115 4.32 -4.77 -13.78
N LEU A 116 5.32 -4.03 -13.29
CA LEU A 116 5.74 -2.76 -13.90
C LEU A 116 6.17 -2.92 -15.36
N ARG A 117 6.90 -3.99 -15.69
CA ARG A 117 7.31 -4.28 -17.06
C ARG A 117 6.13 -4.57 -17.98
N LEU A 118 5.14 -5.31 -17.48
CA LEU A 118 3.94 -5.67 -18.23
C LEU A 118 3.03 -4.44 -18.46
N GLU A 119 2.74 -3.70 -17.40
CA GLU A 119 1.75 -2.61 -17.44
C GLU A 119 2.32 -1.29 -17.96
N LEU A 120 3.53 -0.94 -17.52
CA LEU A 120 4.11 0.40 -17.72
C LEU A 120 5.40 0.40 -18.55
N ARG A 121 5.97 -0.78 -18.86
CA ARG A 121 7.25 -0.94 -19.55
C ARG A 121 8.42 -0.21 -18.87
N VAL A 122 8.34 -0.10 -17.55
CA VAL A 122 9.40 0.47 -16.69
C VAL A 122 9.93 -0.57 -15.70
N GLU A 123 11.04 -0.26 -15.06
CA GLU A 123 11.62 -1.05 -13.97
C GLU A 123 11.41 -0.35 -12.62
N PRO A 124 11.48 -1.07 -11.49
CA PRO A 124 11.48 -0.47 -10.15
C PRO A 124 12.60 0.57 -10.00
N THR A 125 12.40 1.57 -9.14
CA THR A 125 13.43 2.58 -8.92
C THR A 125 14.71 2.00 -8.31
N ALA A 126 15.84 2.67 -8.53
CA ALA A 126 17.12 2.28 -7.97
C ALA A 126 17.10 2.21 -6.42
N PRO A 127 16.49 3.16 -5.68
CA PRO A 127 16.36 3.05 -4.22
C PRO A 127 15.60 1.80 -3.75
N LEU A 128 14.51 1.41 -4.44
CA LEU A 128 13.79 0.18 -4.10
C LEU A 128 14.65 -1.06 -4.38
N THR A 129 15.32 -1.08 -5.53
CA THR A 129 16.23 -2.18 -5.92
C THR A 129 17.40 -2.34 -4.93
N ALA A 130 17.88 -1.24 -4.37
CA ALA A 130 18.99 -1.23 -3.42
C ALA A 130 18.66 -1.92 -2.07
N LEU A 131 17.38 -2.10 -1.72
CA LEU A 131 16.96 -2.82 -0.52
C LEU A 131 17.29 -4.31 -0.55
N LEU A 132 17.47 -4.89 -1.74
CA LEU A 132 17.73 -6.31 -1.90
C LEU A 132 19.23 -6.60 -2.07
N PRO A 133 19.73 -7.77 -1.62
CA PRO A 133 21.12 -8.16 -1.81
C PRO A 133 21.45 -8.37 -3.30
N ASP A 134 22.72 -8.21 -3.68
CA ASP A 134 23.18 -8.35 -5.07
C ASP A 134 22.71 -9.63 -5.75
N ALA A 135 22.79 -10.78 -5.07
CA ALA A 135 22.34 -12.05 -5.61
C ALA A 135 20.85 -12.04 -6.03
N ALA A 136 20.02 -11.23 -5.38
CA ALA A 136 18.62 -11.06 -5.74
C ALA A 136 18.41 -10.02 -6.86
N ARG A 137 19.30 -9.04 -6.99
CA ARG A 137 19.31 -8.01 -8.06
C ARG A 137 19.70 -8.59 -9.43
N THR A 138 20.61 -9.57 -9.46
CA THR A 138 21.28 -10.05 -10.68
C THR A 138 20.53 -11.16 -11.43
N HIS A 139 19.27 -11.48 -11.10
CA HIS A 139 18.49 -12.46 -11.87
C HIS A 139 17.97 -11.89 -13.20
N ARG A 140 18.86 -11.27 -13.99
CA ARG A 140 18.70 -10.96 -15.40
C ARG A 140 18.96 -12.24 -16.20
N VAL A 141 17.92 -12.71 -16.89
CA VAL A 141 17.99 -13.33 -18.23
C VAL A 141 19.02 -14.46 -18.38
N GLY A 142 18.71 -15.63 -17.80
CA GLY A 142 19.39 -16.90 -18.06
C GLY A 142 18.44 -17.97 -18.61
N ALA A 143 17.63 -17.63 -19.62
CA ALA A 143 16.67 -18.57 -20.23
C ALA A 143 16.64 -18.48 -21.77
N ALA A 144 17.78 -18.17 -22.40
CA ALA A 144 17.95 -18.31 -23.85
C ALA A 144 19.39 -18.71 -24.19
N ALA A 145 19.83 -19.87 -23.68
CA ALA A 145 21.05 -20.54 -24.14
C ALA A 145 21.10 -22.00 -23.69
N HIS A 146 20.09 -22.82 -24.04
CA HIS A 146 20.35 -24.25 -24.21
C HIS A 146 19.27 -25.00 -25.00
N ARG A 147 19.75 -25.69 -26.05
CA ARG A 147 19.13 -26.72 -26.89
C ARG A 147 18.26 -26.18 -28.04
N ALA A 148 18.44 -26.57 -29.29
CA ALA A 148 19.37 -27.50 -29.94
C ALA A 148 19.51 -27.10 -31.42
#